data_AF-A0A2E8VI40-F1
#
_entry.id   AF-A0A2E8VI40-F1
#
_cell.length_a   1.000
_cell.length_b   1.000
_cell.length_c   1.000
_cell.angle_alpha   90.00
_cell.angle_beta   90.00
_cell.angle_gamma   90.00
#
_symmetry.space_group_name_H-M   'P 1'
#
loop_
_entity.id
_entity.type
_entity.pdbx_description
1 polymer ?
#
loop_
_entity_poly.entity_id
_entity_poly.type
_entity_poly.pdbx_seq_one_letter_code
_entity_poly.pdbx_strand_id
1 'polypeptide(L)'
;LLLDAFNTNDENICSLAIRQMKNDKEILPDDKLAEYLNQESSMIRDAALSVAESRASTSLLPHIIQCLSDPRCAIPARSALQAYDDDVVVELLIKHVQRKNVEKSLIIGVIRTIKNYPTKNSIDLLLSAVSPKVPPIQSEAVDSLIHIARELSLDENQIIITKKELIKTSRYAYEKIIALSQINEDEENQLLRYLLQNEVRKLIPVIMKLGILDKPETPIETYIQYVLNNETDKLPYVLEFFENIFSKEERRIVNSLIDNIPIEEKCEVAKNHFNDLTTNINQFLGYYIATIQELKVALTLDYAFRNNNQEILEKANWNEFPDSFIIKDIITRHAKNNPDSLNRWPINDYLLDSNQLTMYSTLEKAMILKSVDLFASIPSQELIRVAQIAEEEEYQPGTSLCKEGDFGDCMYIIANGKVKVHKGDRTLVELEKGAFVGDMALLDQEPRSADLTISAETTLLKISQDAFYELMSSNFEIMNGILKIISSRLRDAQAKL
;
A
#
# COMPACT_ATOMS: atom_id res chain seq x y z
N LEU A 1 26.56 -12.24 -38.60
CA LEU A 1 26.35 -10.93 -37.95
C LEU A 1 25.00 -10.87 -37.22
N LEU A 2 23.85 -10.80 -37.90
CA LEU A 2 22.54 -10.76 -37.22
C LEU A 2 22.17 -12.07 -36.51
N LEU A 3 22.56 -13.23 -37.06
CA LEU A 3 22.39 -14.52 -36.38
C LEU A 3 23.28 -14.65 -35.13
N ASP A 4 24.47 -14.05 -35.15
CA ASP A 4 25.38 -14.04 -34.00
C ASP A 4 24.88 -13.12 -32.89
N ALA A 5 24.19 -12.02 -33.25
CA ALA A 5 23.56 -11.07 -32.34
C ALA A 5 22.41 -11.66 -31.50
N PHE A 6 21.81 -12.79 -31.90
CA PHE A 6 20.82 -13.50 -31.07
C PHE A 6 21.46 -14.36 -29.97
N ASN A 7 22.74 -14.70 -30.12
CA ASN A 7 23.49 -15.57 -29.20
C ASN A 7 24.44 -14.77 -28.30
N THR A 8 24.42 -13.44 -28.38
CA THR A 8 25.22 -12.57 -27.50
C THR A 8 24.51 -12.36 -26.17
N ASN A 9 25.26 -12.34 -25.06
CA ASN A 9 24.76 -11.97 -23.74
C ASN A 9 24.45 -10.46 -23.60
N ASP A 10 24.64 -9.67 -24.65
CA ASP A 10 24.34 -8.24 -24.66
C ASP A 10 22.87 -8.01 -25.06
N GLU A 11 22.06 -7.60 -24.09
CA GLU A 11 20.64 -7.33 -24.25
C GLU A 11 20.34 -6.21 -25.27
N ASN A 12 21.24 -5.23 -25.42
CA ASN A 12 21.07 -4.15 -26.38
C ASN A 12 21.21 -4.65 -27.82
N ILE A 13 22.23 -5.48 -28.06
CA ILE A 13 22.49 -6.06 -29.38
C ILE A 13 21.36 -7.02 -29.76
N CYS A 14 20.93 -7.86 -28.81
CA CYS A 14 19.83 -8.80 -29.02
C CYS A 14 18.50 -8.07 -29.30
N SER A 15 18.15 -7.06 -28.51
CA SER A 15 16.91 -6.27 -28.71
C SER A 15 16.90 -5.51 -30.04
N LEU A 16 18.03 -4.95 -30.48
CA LEU A 16 18.18 -4.33 -31.80
C LEU A 16 17.99 -5.35 -32.93
N ALA A 17 18.59 -6.54 -32.80
CA ALA A 17 18.45 -7.62 -33.78
C ALA A 17 17.00 -8.08 -33.91
N ILE A 18 16.29 -8.25 -32.79
CA ILE A 18 14.86 -8.59 -32.76
C ILE A 18 14.05 -7.54 -33.52
N ARG A 19 14.21 -6.25 -33.22
CA ARG A 19 13.45 -5.16 -33.88
C ARG A 19 13.72 -5.09 -35.39
N GLN A 20 14.95 -5.34 -35.83
CA GLN A 20 15.28 -5.35 -37.26
C GLN A 20 14.67 -6.54 -38.03
N MET A 21 14.34 -7.64 -37.34
CA MET A 21 13.73 -8.84 -37.94
C MET A 21 12.20 -8.86 -37.86
N LYS A 22 11.57 -7.68 -37.76
CA LYS A 22 10.12 -7.51 -37.67
C LYS A 22 9.33 -8.35 -38.69
N ASN A 23 9.79 -8.41 -39.94
CA ASN A 23 9.08 -9.10 -41.03
C ASN A 23 9.66 -10.48 -41.40
N ASP A 24 10.79 -10.88 -40.81
CA ASP A 24 11.50 -12.11 -41.21
C ASP A 24 11.07 -13.30 -40.32
N LYS A 25 10.19 -14.15 -40.87
CA LYS A 25 9.70 -15.36 -40.19
C LYS A 25 10.61 -16.58 -40.37
N GLU A 26 11.59 -16.52 -41.26
CA GLU A 26 12.54 -17.63 -41.45
C GLU A 26 13.60 -17.60 -40.35
N ILE A 27 14.10 -16.42 -40.00
CA ILE A 27 15.15 -16.26 -38.99
C ILE A 27 14.57 -16.11 -37.57
N LEU A 28 13.42 -15.45 -37.45
CA LEU A 28 12.71 -15.24 -36.20
C LEU A 28 11.29 -15.81 -36.33
N PRO A 29 11.09 -17.14 -36.25
CA PRO A 29 9.76 -17.73 -36.27
C PRO A 29 8.98 -17.37 -35.00
N ASP A 30 7.66 -17.53 -35.04
CA ASP A 30 6.78 -17.12 -33.93
C ASP A 30 7.07 -17.91 -32.64
N ASP A 31 7.51 -19.17 -32.73
CA ASP A 31 7.93 -19.96 -31.55
C ASP A 31 9.15 -19.35 -30.87
N LYS A 32 10.13 -18.89 -31.65
CA LYS A 32 11.34 -18.21 -31.13
C LYS A 32 11.00 -16.82 -30.59
N LEU A 33 10.06 -16.13 -31.21
CA LEU A 33 9.55 -14.85 -30.70
C LEU A 33 8.80 -15.03 -29.37
N ALA A 34 8.04 -16.13 -29.21
CA ALA A 34 7.41 -16.49 -27.96
C ALA A 34 8.43 -16.78 -26.84
N GLU A 35 9.55 -17.41 -27.14
CA GLU A 35 10.67 -17.55 -26.20
C GLU A 35 11.19 -16.19 -25.73
N TYR A 36 11.39 -15.23 -26.64
CA TYR A 36 11.83 -13.87 -26.28
C TYR A 36 10.82 -13.09 -25.43
N LEU A 37 9.52 -13.32 -25.62
CA LEU A 37 8.47 -12.75 -24.77
C LEU A 37 8.50 -13.30 -23.33
N ASN A 38 9.07 -14.48 -23.13
CA ASN A 38 9.20 -15.12 -21.81
C ASN A 38 10.59 -14.92 -21.16
N GLN A 39 11.53 -14.23 -21.83
CA GLN A 39 12.87 -13.96 -21.29
C GLN A 39 12.79 -13.07 -20.05
N GLU A 40 13.81 -13.13 -19.18
CA GLU A 40 13.88 -12.33 -17.96
C GLU A 40 14.07 -10.82 -18.23
N SER A 41 14.86 -10.48 -19.25
CA SER A 41 15.15 -9.09 -19.64
C SER A 41 13.91 -8.36 -20.16
N SER A 42 13.55 -7.25 -19.51
CA SER A 42 12.46 -6.38 -19.96
C SER A 42 12.75 -5.71 -21.29
N MET A 43 14.02 -5.49 -21.63
CA MET A 43 14.42 -4.86 -22.89
C MET A 43 14.21 -5.80 -24.08
N ILE A 44 14.51 -7.08 -23.90
CA ILE A 44 14.27 -8.12 -24.90
C ILE A 44 12.77 -8.34 -25.08
N ARG A 45 12.00 -8.42 -23.98
CA ARG A 45 10.54 -8.52 -24.05
C ARG A 45 9.91 -7.35 -24.79
N ASP A 46 10.32 -6.11 -24.51
CA ASP A 46 9.83 -4.92 -25.22
C ASP A 46 10.10 -4.98 -26.74
N ALA A 47 11.31 -5.35 -27.14
CA ALA A 47 11.65 -5.55 -28.55
C ALA A 47 10.77 -6.64 -29.20
N ALA A 48 10.57 -7.75 -28.50
CA ALA A 48 9.72 -8.84 -28.96
C ALA A 48 8.23 -8.42 -29.07
N LEU A 49 7.73 -7.63 -28.12
CA LEU A 49 6.36 -7.08 -28.13
C LEU A 49 6.14 -6.16 -29.33
N SER A 50 7.10 -5.30 -29.67
CA SER A 50 7.03 -4.45 -30.87
C SER A 50 6.97 -5.25 -32.17
N VAL A 51 7.69 -6.38 -32.23
CA VAL A 51 7.61 -7.30 -33.38
C VAL A 51 6.28 -8.06 -33.38
N ALA A 52 5.79 -8.49 -32.22
CA ALA A 52 4.51 -9.19 -32.08
C ALA A 52 3.33 -8.32 -32.51
N GLU A 53 3.29 -7.05 -32.09
CA GLU A 53 2.33 -6.02 -32.53
C GLU A 53 2.27 -5.92 -34.05
N SER A 54 3.44 -5.95 -34.69
CA SER A 54 3.56 -5.81 -36.13
C SER A 54 3.09 -7.03 -36.92
N ARG A 55 3.25 -8.23 -36.34
CA ARG A 55 2.92 -9.50 -36.98
C ARG A 55 1.48 -9.93 -36.74
N ALA A 56 0.89 -9.50 -35.63
CA ALA A 56 -0.46 -9.86 -35.19
C ALA A 56 -0.74 -11.39 -35.25
N SER A 57 0.26 -12.20 -34.89
CA SER A 57 0.13 -13.67 -34.92
C SER A 57 -0.59 -14.17 -33.66
N THR A 58 -1.68 -14.92 -33.81
CA THR A 58 -2.55 -15.35 -32.70
C THR A 58 -1.86 -16.32 -31.73
N SER A 59 -0.82 -17.03 -32.18
CA SER A 59 0.00 -17.91 -31.33
C SER A 59 0.78 -17.14 -30.25
N LEU A 60 1.03 -15.84 -30.47
CA LEU A 60 1.78 -14.99 -29.54
C LEU A 60 0.90 -14.42 -28.41
N LEU A 61 -0.43 -14.39 -28.58
CA LEU A 61 -1.36 -13.77 -27.64
C LEU A 61 -1.19 -14.24 -26.18
N PRO A 62 -1.07 -15.55 -25.88
CA PRO A 62 -0.84 -16.00 -24.50
C PRO A 62 0.43 -15.42 -23.87
N HIS A 63 1.49 -15.24 -24.67
CA HIS A 63 2.78 -14.72 -24.23
C HIS A 63 2.74 -13.20 -24.02
N ILE A 64 2.02 -12.48 -24.90
CA ILE A 64 1.76 -11.05 -24.74
C ILE A 64 0.93 -10.80 -23.46
N ILE A 65 -0.08 -11.62 -23.20
CA ILE A 65 -0.90 -11.52 -21.98
C ILE A 65 -0.04 -11.77 -20.74
N GLN A 66 0.86 -12.76 -20.76
CA GLN A 66 1.77 -13.01 -19.63
C GLN A 66 2.65 -11.79 -19.32
N CYS A 67 3.06 -11.02 -20.34
CA CYS A 67 3.85 -9.79 -20.15
C CYS A 67 3.09 -8.69 -19.39
N LEU A 68 1.76 -8.76 -19.26
CA LEU A 68 0.98 -7.82 -18.45
C LEU A 68 1.25 -7.93 -16.95
N SER A 69 1.86 -9.04 -16.50
CA SER A 69 2.28 -9.23 -15.09
C SER A 69 3.45 -8.34 -14.69
N ASP A 70 4.33 -7.95 -15.64
CA ASP A 70 5.48 -7.09 -15.37
C ASP A 70 5.13 -5.62 -15.69
N PRO A 71 5.17 -4.71 -14.71
CA PRO A 71 4.93 -3.27 -14.92
C PRO A 71 5.77 -2.63 -16.02
N ARG A 72 7.01 -3.09 -16.24
CA ARG A 72 7.94 -2.54 -17.25
C ARG A 72 7.50 -2.89 -18.68
N CYS A 73 6.81 -4.01 -18.86
CA CYS A 73 6.38 -4.51 -20.17
C CYS A 73 4.88 -4.34 -20.40
N ALA A 74 4.11 -3.99 -19.35
CA ALA A 74 2.66 -3.93 -19.41
C ALA A 74 2.13 -2.89 -20.43
N ILE A 75 2.79 -1.73 -20.59
CA ILE A 75 2.36 -0.71 -21.56
C ILE A 75 2.62 -1.19 -23.00
N PRO A 76 3.84 -1.62 -23.38
CA PRO A 76 4.07 -2.22 -24.70
C PRO A 76 3.16 -3.42 -25.00
N ALA A 77 2.89 -4.26 -24.00
CA ALA A 77 2.00 -5.41 -24.15
C ALA A 77 0.57 -4.98 -24.47
N ARG A 78 0.04 -3.94 -23.81
CA ARG A 78 -1.28 -3.38 -24.14
C ARG A 78 -1.34 -2.81 -25.55
N SER A 79 -0.29 -2.11 -25.99
CA SER A 79 -0.19 -1.62 -27.38
C SER A 79 -0.24 -2.79 -28.36
N ALA A 80 0.57 -3.83 -28.11
CA ALA A 80 0.61 -5.01 -28.96
C ALA A 80 -0.74 -5.72 -29.08
N LEU A 81 -1.53 -5.77 -28.00
CA LEU A 81 -2.86 -6.38 -28.02
C LEU A 81 -3.86 -5.62 -28.91
N GLN A 82 -3.70 -4.30 -29.12
CA GLN A 82 -4.58 -3.51 -30.00
C GLN A 82 -4.44 -3.86 -31.49
N ALA A 83 -3.38 -4.58 -31.88
CA ALA A 83 -3.19 -5.05 -33.24
C ALA A 83 -4.04 -6.30 -33.58
N TYR A 84 -4.74 -6.86 -32.60
CA TYR A 84 -5.55 -8.07 -32.72
C TYR A 84 -7.04 -7.73 -32.70
N ASP A 85 -7.87 -8.71 -33.07
CA ASP A 85 -9.32 -8.61 -32.96
C ASP A 85 -9.76 -8.55 -31.48
N ASP A 86 -10.58 -7.55 -31.16
CA ASP A 86 -11.00 -7.23 -29.80
C ASP A 86 -11.70 -8.42 -29.11
N ASP A 87 -12.57 -9.14 -29.82
CA ASP A 87 -13.32 -10.26 -29.26
C ASP A 87 -12.38 -11.42 -28.89
N VAL A 88 -11.40 -11.70 -29.76
CA VAL A 88 -10.37 -12.72 -29.51
C VAL A 88 -9.50 -12.36 -28.31
N VAL A 89 -9.10 -11.09 -28.19
CA VAL A 89 -8.30 -10.60 -27.07
C VAL A 89 -9.08 -10.73 -25.77
N VAL A 90 -10.33 -10.26 -25.72
CA VAL A 90 -11.18 -10.33 -24.53
C VAL A 90 -11.41 -11.78 -24.09
N GLU A 91 -11.72 -12.69 -25.02
CA GLU A 91 -11.91 -14.11 -24.71
C GLU A 91 -10.66 -14.72 -24.06
N LEU A 92 -9.48 -14.44 -24.60
CA LEU A 92 -8.21 -14.94 -24.06
C LEU A 92 -7.84 -14.33 -22.71
N LEU A 93 -8.10 -13.03 -22.50
CA LEU A 93 -7.88 -12.36 -21.22
C LEU A 93 -8.73 -13.00 -20.11
N ILE A 94 -10.02 -13.21 -20.38
CA ILE A 94 -10.94 -13.88 -19.45
C ILE A 94 -10.46 -15.30 -19.14
N LYS A 95 -10.09 -16.06 -20.17
CA LYS A 95 -9.59 -17.43 -20.02
C LYS A 95 -8.34 -17.49 -19.15
N HIS A 96 -7.45 -16.49 -19.19
CA HIS A 96 -6.25 -16.47 -18.35
C HIS A 96 -6.58 -16.19 -16.89
N VAL A 97 -7.49 -15.27 -16.58
CA VAL A 97 -7.91 -14.95 -15.21
C VAL A 97 -8.66 -16.11 -14.55
N GLN A 98 -9.40 -16.91 -15.33
CA GLN A 98 -10.16 -18.07 -14.83
C GLN A 98 -9.30 -19.32 -14.55
N ARG A 99 -8.01 -19.31 -14.89
CA ARG A 99 -7.12 -20.44 -14.58
C ARG A 99 -6.94 -20.58 -13.06
N LYS A 100 -6.62 -21.80 -12.60
CA LYS A 100 -6.22 -22.01 -11.20
C LYS A 100 -4.83 -21.40 -10.98
N ASN A 101 -4.62 -20.78 -9.82
CA ASN A 101 -3.34 -20.24 -9.35
C ASN A 101 -2.73 -19.15 -10.26
N VAL A 102 -3.51 -18.15 -10.64
CA VAL A 102 -3.02 -16.99 -11.39
C VAL A 102 -2.35 -16.00 -10.44
N GLU A 103 -1.22 -15.43 -10.86
CA GLU A 103 -0.52 -14.40 -10.11
C GLU A 103 -1.36 -13.11 -9.99
N LYS A 104 -1.34 -12.47 -8.82
CA LYS A 104 -2.13 -11.25 -8.55
C LYS A 104 -1.75 -10.09 -9.49
N SER A 105 -0.47 -9.96 -9.81
CA SER A 105 0.06 -8.94 -10.74
C SER A 105 -0.54 -9.09 -12.13
N LEU A 106 -0.64 -10.33 -12.64
CA LEU A 106 -1.26 -10.62 -13.92
C LEU A 106 -2.75 -10.29 -13.92
N ILE A 107 -3.50 -10.63 -12.86
CA ILE A 107 -4.93 -10.29 -12.76
C ILE A 107 -5.12 -8.76 -12.84
N ILE A 108 -4.33 -7.99 -12.09
CA ILE A 108 -4.35 -6.52 -12.14
C ILE A 108 -3.97 -6.01 -13.53
N GLY A 109 -2.94 -6.60 -14.15
CA GLY A 109 -2.51 -6.28 -15.51
C GLY A 109 -3.61 -6.50 -16.56
N VAL A 110 -4.34 -7.61 -16.45
CA VAL A 110 -5.50 -7.93 -17.31
C VAL A 110 -6.64 -6.95 -17.08
N ILE A 111 -7.02 -6.66 -15.83
CA ILE A 111 -8.08 -5.68 -15.50
C ILE A 111 -7.75 -4.30 -16.10
N ARG A 112 -6.51 -3.83 -15.93
CA ARG A 112 -6.04 -2.57 -16.52
C ARG A 112 -6.08 -2.53 -18.04
N THR A 113 -6.02 -3.70 -18.66
CA THR A 113 -6.02 -3.86 -20.12
C THR A 113 -7.44 -3.91 -20.64
N ILE A 114 -8.32 -4.64 -19.95
CA ILE A 114 -9.71 -4.84 -20.36
C ILE A 114 -10.51 -3.53 -20.40
N LYS A 115 -10.09 -2.52 -19.62
CA LYS A 115 -10.68 -1.18 -19.64
C LYS A 115 -10.69 -0.50 -21.01
N ASN A 116 -9.83 -0.93 -21.93
CA ASN A 116 -9.73 -0.40 -23.30
C ASN A 116 -10.62 -1.17 -24.31
N TYR A 117 -11.33 -2.19 -23.86
CA TYR A 117 -12.17 -3.05 -24.71
C TYR A 117 -13.61 -3.03 -24.15
N PRO A 118 -14.44 -2.02 -24.49
CA PRO A 118 -15.77 -1.84 -23.92
C PRO A 118 -16.77 -2.87 -24.49
N THR A 119 -16.74 -4.10 -23.96
CA THR A 119 -17.66 -5.18 -24.32
C THR A 119 -18.48 -5.64 -23.11
N LYS A 120 -19.60 -6.34 -23.34
CA LYS A 120 -20.38 -6.95 -22.25
C LYS A 120 -19.56 -7.95 -21.44
N ASN A 121 -18.75 -8.78 -22.11
CA ASN A 121 -17.87 -9.74 -21.47
C ASN A 121 -16.81 -9.05 -20.60
N SER A 122 -16.32 -7.89 -21.02
CA SER A 122 -15.39 -7.07 -20.24
C SER A 122 -16.03 -6.57 -18.95
N ILE A 123 -17.26 -6.04 -19.03
CA ILE A 123 -18.02 -5.60 -17.86
C ILE A 123 -18.25 -6.77 -16.89
N ASP A 124 -18.68 -7.93 -17.40
CA ASP A 124 -18.96 -9.09 -16.55
C ASP A 124 -17.68 -9.62 -15.85
N LEU A 125 -16.53 -9.61 -16.53
CA LEU A 125 -15.25 -9.92 -15.89
C LEU A 125 -14.94 -8.94 -14.77
N LEU A 126 -15.06 -7.63 -15.04
CA LEU A 126 -14.79 -6.59 -14.05
C LEU A 126 -15.69 -6.77 -12.83
N LEU A 127 -17.01 -6.93 -13.03
CA LEU A 127 -17.97 -7.16 -11.95
C LEU A 127 -17.62 -8.39 -11.09
N SER A 128 -17.09 -9.46 -11.69
CA SER A 128 -16.62 -10.62 -10.94
C SER A 128 -15.40 -10.31 -10.03
N ALA A 129 -14.61 -9.29 -10.39
CA ALA A 129 -13.40 -8.86 -9.69
C ALA A 129 -13.64 -7.71 -8.68
N VAL A 130 -14.82 -7.08 -8.67
CA VAL A 130 -15.21 -6.00 -7.73
C VAL A 130 -15.36 -6.49 -6.29
N SER A 131 -15.18 -7.78 -6.01
CA SER A 131 -15.35 -8.33 -4.67
C SER A 131 -14.33 -7.81 -3.65
N PRO A 132 -14.74 -7.41 -2.43
CA PRO A 132 -13.85 -6.86 -1.40
C PRO A 132 -12.88 -7.88 -0.77
N LYS A 133 -12.89 -9.13 -1.23
CA LYS A 133 -11.98 -10.19 -0.76
C LYS A 133 -10.52 -9.87 -1.02
N VAL A 134 -10.22 -9.19 -2.13
CA VAL A 134 -8.85 -8.82 -2.52
C VAL A 134 -8.82 -7.32 -2.86
N PRO A 135 -8.57 -6.44 -1.87
CA PRO A 135 -8.72 -5.00 -2.05
C PRO A 135 -7.95 -4.36 -3.23
N PRO A 136 -6.69 -4.75 -3.53
CA PRO A 136 -6.00 -4.20 -4.70
C PRO A 136 -6.68 -4.53 -6.04
N ILE A 137 -7.22 -5.75 -6.16
CA ILE A 137 -7.96 -6.19 -7.36
C ILE A 137 -9.30 -5.47 -7.43
N GLN A 138 -10.01 -5.35 -6.29
CA GLN A 138 -11.27 -4.62 -6.21
C GLN A 138 -11.11 -3.17 -6.67
N SER A 139 -10.13 -2.44 -6.12
CA SER A 139 -9.93 -1.03 -6.45
C SER A 139 -9.70 -0.84 -7.95
N GLU A 140 -8.80 -1.64 -8.52
CA GLU A 140 -8.49 -1.56 -9.95
C GLU A 140 -9.68 -1.97 -10.83
N ALA A 141 -10.47 -2.98 -10.41
CA ALA A 141 -11.66 -3.40 -11.11
C ALA A 141 -12.73 -2.29 -11.14
N VAL A 142 -12.93 -1.59 -10.02
CA VAL A 142 -13.87 -0.47 -9.94
C VAL A 142 -13.42 0.71 -10.78
N ASP A 143 -12.13 1.05 -10.76
CA ASP A 143 -11.57 2.12 -11.60
C ASP A 143 -11.73 1.81 -13.09
N SER A 144 -11.43 0.57 -13.48
CA SER A 144 -11.60 0.09 -14.84
C SER A 144 -13.07 0.04 -15.27
N LEU A 145 -13.97 -0.30 -14.34
CA LEU A 145 -15.40 -0.37 -14.61
C LEU A 145 -16.00 1.02 -14.82
N ILE A 146 -15.58 2.03 -14.05
CA ILE A 146 -15.97 3.43 -14.30
C ILE A 146 -15.51 3.86 -15.70
N HIS A 147 -14.28 3.52 -16.09
CA HIS A 147 -13.75 3.86 -17.40
C HIS A 147 -14.63 3.27 -18.52
N ILE A 148 -14.92 1.97 -18.47
CA ILE A 148 -15.79 1.31 -19.47
C ILE A 148 -17.21 1.87 -19.41
N ALA A 149 -17.75 2.14 -18.23
CA ALA A 149 -19.13 2.61 -18.06
C ALA A 149 -19.43 3.93 -18.79
N ARG A 150 -18.40 4.78 -19.00
CA ARG A 150 -18.50 6.01 -19.78
C ARG A 150 -18.70 5.76 -21.28
N GLU A 151 -18.16 4.66 -21.79
CA GLU A 151 -18.26 4.28 -23.20
C GLU A 151 -19.44 3.34 -23.47
N LEU A 152 -19.68 2.40 -22.56
CA LEU A 152 -20.75 1.41 -22.63
C LEU A 152 -21.53 1.36 -21.31
N SER A 153 -22.76 1.87 -21.34
CA SER A 153 -23.64 1.91 -20.17
C SER A 153 -23.95 0.51 -19.63
N LEU A 154 -23.94 0.37 -18.31
CA LEU A 154 -24.32 -0.86 -17.61
C LEU A 154 -25.83 -1.12 -17.75
N ASP A 155 -26.20 -2.39 -17.86
CA ASP A 155 -27.61 -2.80 -17.81
C ASP A 155 -28.15 -2.85 -16.36
N GLU A 156 -29.48 -3.01 -16.21
CA GLU A 156 -30.14 -3.03 -14.90
C GLU A 156 -29.59 -4.12 -13.97
N ASN A 157 -29.25 -5.31 -14.49
CA ASN A 157 -28.70 -6.39 -13.68
C ASN A 157 -27.28 -6.06 -13.21
N GLN A 158 -26.47 -5.48 -14.08
CA GLN A 158 -25.11 -5.03 -13.78
C GLN A 158 -25.13 -3.91 -12.72
N ILE A 159 -26.05 -2.94 -12.82
CA ILE A 159 -26.24 -1.90 -11.79
C ILE A 159 -26.69 -2.50 -10.45
N ILE A 160 -27.53 -3.54 -10.45
CA ILE A 160 -27.91 -4.24 -9.21
C ILE A 160 -26.68 -4.90 -8.56
N ILE A 161 -25.76 -5.46 -9.35
CA ILE A 161 -24.52 -6.07 -8.83
C ILE A 161 -23.62 -5.01 -8.19
N THR A 162 -23.42 -3.85 -8.84
CA THR A 162 -22.56 -2.78 -8.30
C THR A 162 -23.10 -2.24 -6.97
N LYS A 163 -24.42 -2.05 -6.87
CA LYS A 163 -25.10 -1.65 -5.62
C LYS A 163 -24.94 -2.69 -4.52
N LYS A 164 -25.07 -3.98 -4.83
CA LYS A 164 -24.82 -5.06 -3.86
C LYS A 164 -23.37 -5.05 -3.36
N GLU A 165 -22.41 -4.85 -4.24
CA GLU A 165 -21.00 -4.78 -3.85
C GLU A 165 -20.67 -3.49 -3.07
N LEU A 166 -21.37 -2.37 -3.32
CA LEU A 166 -21.29 -1.17 -2.49
C LEU A 166 -21.70 -1.46 -1.04
N ILE A 167 -22.86 -2.09 -0.85
CA ILE A 167 -23.41 -2.43 0.47
C ILE A 167 -22.47 -3.42 1.18
N LYS A 168 -21.97 -4.43 0.47
CA LYS A 168 -21.02 -5.41 1.01
C LYS A 168 -19.70 -4.76 1.39
N THR A 169 -19.15 -3.87 0.56
CA THR A 169 -17.91 -3.14 0.86
C THR A 169 -18.08 -2.22 2.07
N SER A 170 -19.23 -1.54 2.16
CA SER A 170 -19.61 -0.73 3.33
C SER A 170 -19.71 -1.57 4.61
N ARG A 171 -20.28 -2.78 4.53
CA ARG A 171 -20.30 -3.73 5.66
C ARG A 171 -18.89 -4.03 6.17
N TYR A 172 -17.94 -4.34 5.28
CA TYR A 172 -16.54 -4.60 5.67
C TYR A 172 -15.85 -3.38 6.29
N ALA A 173 -16.24 -2.15 5.90
CA ALA A 173 -15.77 -0.93 6.55
C ALA A 173 -16.35 -0.83 7.97
N TYR A 174 -17.66 -1.08 8.14
CA TYR A 174 -18.28 -1.03 9.46
C TYR A 174 -17.79 -2.10 10.43
N GLU A 175 -17.49 -3.32 9.99
CA GLU A 175 -16.88 -4.34 10.87
C GLU A 175 -15.55 -3.85 11.45
N LYS A 176 -14.76 -3.10 10.67
CA LYS A 176 -13.51 -2.47 11.14
C LYS A 176 -13.78 -1.32 12.11
N ILE A 177 -14.81 -0.52 11.86
CA ILE A 177 -15.23 0.58 12.76
C ILE A 177 -15.73 0.00 14.10
N ILE A 178 -16.49 -1.09 14.07
CA ILE A 178 -16.98 -1.79 15.28
C ILE A 178 -15.81 -2.42 16.05
N ALA A 179 -14.83 -2.99 15.35
CA ALA A 179 -13.60 -3.45 15.99
C ALA A 179 -12.84 -2.27 16.62
N LEU A 180 -12.68 -1.18 15.89
CA LEU A 180 -12.03 0.05 16.36
C LEU A 180 -12.73 0.63 17.61
N SER A 181 -14.06 0.55 17.70
CA SER A 181 -14.82 1.05 18.86
C SER A 181 -14.63 0.21 20.13
N GLN A 182 -14.09 -1.00 20.01
CA GLN A 182 -13.84 -1.92 21.14
C GLN A 182 -12.39 -1.90 21.62
N ILE A 183 -11.51 -1.20 20.91
CA ILE A 183 -10.10 -1.08 21.25
C ILE A 183 -9.90 0.25 21.98
N ASN A 184 -9.26 0.23 23.14
CA ASN A 184 -9.03 1.42 23.95
C ASN A 184 -8.16 2.47 23.23
N GLU A 185 -8.41 3.74 23.52
CA GLU A 185 -7.61 4.87 23.01
C GLU A 185 -6.39 5.12 23.90
N ASP A 186 -5.40 4.23 23.80
CA ASP A 186 -4.13 4.34 24.50
C ASP A 186 -2.94 4.25 23.53
N GLU A 187 -1.75 4.68 23.99
CA GLU A 187 -0.52 4.69 23.18
C GLU A 187 -0.15 3.29 22.67
N GLU A 188 -0.43 2.24 23.45
CA GLU A 188 -0.07 0.87 23.11
C GLU A 188 -0.91 0.31 21.96
N ASN A 189 -2.20 0.69 21.90
CA ASN A 189 -3.15 0.24 20.88
C ASN A 189 -3.19 1.14 19.64
N GLN A 190 -2.48 2.27 19.67
CA GLN A 190 -2.54 3.30 18.65
C GLN A 190 -2.17 2.79 17.23
N LEU A 191 -1.16 1.92 17.09
CA LEU A 191 -0.82 1.32 15.79
C LEU A 191 -1.93 0.43 15.22
N LEU A 192 -2.58 -0.37 16.08
CA LEU A 192 -3.70 -1.23 15.69
C LEU A 192 -4.92 -0.37 15.29
N ARG A 193 -5.20 0.70 16.05
CA ARG A 193 -6.23 1.69 15.69
C ARG A 193 -5.93 2.33 14.33
N TYR A 194 -4.70 2.76 14.09
CA TYR A 194 -4.29 3.34 12.81
C TYR A 194 -4.39 2.37 11.64
N LEU A 195 -4.04 1.09 11.85
CA LEU A 195 -4.22 0.06 10.84
C LEU A 195 -5.69 -0.02 10.42
N LEU A 196 -6.61 -0.14 11.38
CA LEU A 196 -8.05 -0.24 11.10
C LEU A 196 -8.59 1.01 10.42
N GLN A 197 -8.23 2.20 10.91
CA GLN A 197 -8.63 3.47 10.32
C GLN A 197 -8.14 3.61 8.87
N ASN A 198 -6.89 3.23 8.59
CA ASN A 198 -6.33 3.27 7.25
C ASN A 198 -7.02 2.28 6.30
N GLU A 199 -7.36 1.08 6.77
CA GLU A 199 -8.12 0.12 5.98
C GLU A 199 -9.54 0.62 5.67
N VAL A 200 -10.22 1.26 6.62
CA VAL A 200 -11.51 1.92 6.37
C VAL A 200 -11.34 3.04 5.34
N ARG A 201 -10.31 3.89 5.50
CA ARG A 201 -10.01 5.01 4.59
C ARG A 201 -9.76 4.54 3.15
N LYS A 202 -9.14 3.38 2.96
CA LYS A 202 -8.93 2.76 1.63
C LYS A 202 -10.22 2.25 0.98
N LEU A 203 -11.25 1.92 1.76
CA LEU A 203 -12.54 1.45 1.23
C LEU A 203 -13.46 2.60 0.80
N ILE A 204 -13.32 3.80 1.37
CA ILE A 204 -14.17 4.96 1.06
C ILE A 204 -14.20 5.30 -0.44
N PRO A 205 -13.04 5.46 -1.14
CA PRO A 205 -13.04 5.74 -2.58
C PRO A 205 -13.76 4.68 -3.40
N VAL A 206 -13.58 3.40 -3.05
CA VAL A 206 -14.23 2.26 -3.71
C VAL A 206 -15.74 2.33 -3.53
N ILE A 207 -16.22 2.60 -2.32
CA ILE A 207 -17.66 2.74 -2.01
C ILE A 207 -18.27 3.90 -2.80
N MET A 208 -17.62 5.07 -2.80
CA MET A 208 -18.09 6.24 -3.53
C MET A 208 -18.13 5.98 -5.05
N LYS A 209 -17.10 5.33 -5.60
CA LYS A 209 -17.01 4.95 -7.01
C LYS A 209 -18.07 3.95 -7.44
N LEU A 210 -18.33 2.92 -6.63
CA LEU A 210 -19.41 1.96 -6.89
C LEU A 210 -20.77 2.63 -6.95
N GLY A 211 -20.94 3.70 -6.17
CA GLY A 211 -22.18 4.45 -6.07
C GLY A 211 -22.58 5.24 -7.30
N ILE A 212 -21.60 5.61 -8.13
CA ILE A 212 -21.81 6.48 -9.29
C ILE A 212 -21.80 5.71 -10.61
N LEU A 213 -21.78 4.38 -10.58
CA LEU A 213 -21.65 3.56 -11.79
C LEU A 213 -22.88 3.63 -12.71
N ASP A 214 -24.02 4.07 -12.21
CA ASP A 214 -25.20 4.41 -13.01
C ASP A 214 -25.08 5.80 -13.67
N LYS A 215 -24.14 6.64 -13.21
CA LYS A 215 -23.85 8.00 -13.72
C LYS A 215 -22.33 8.25 -13.84
N PRO A 216 -21.62 7.52 -14.73
CA PRO A 216 -20.15 7.45 -14.73
C PRO A 216 -19.42 8.73 -15.18
N GLU A 217 -20.14 9.67 -15.81
CA GLU A 217 -19.64 11.01 -16.15
C GLU A 217 -19.45 11.93 -14.94
N THR A 218 -19.89 11.47 -13.76
CA THR A 218 -19.69 12.16 -12.50
C THR A 218 -18.19 12.40 -12.22
N PRO A 219 -17.77 13.64 -11.88
CA PRO A 219 -16.40 13.94 -11.49
C PRO A 219 -16.09 13.55 -10.03
N ILE A 220 -16.25 12.26 -9.70
CA ILE A 220 -16.20 11.75 -8.30
C ILE A 220 -14.84 11.93 -7.64
N GLU A 221 -13.75 11.96 -8.43
CA GLU A 221 -12.39 12.07 -7.91
C GLU A 221 -12.19 13.31 -7.04
N THR A 222 -12.79 14.44 -7.43
CA THR A 222 -12.68 15.69 -6.67
C THR A 222 -13.32 15.53 -5.28
N TYR A 223 -14.51 14.91 -5.21
CA TYR A 223 -15.19 14.67 -3.95
C TYR A 223 -14.46 13.65 -3.08
N ILE A 224 -13.86 12.61 -3.69
CA ILE A 224 -13.01 11.66 -2.98
C ILE A 224 -11.83 12.38 -2.33
N GLN A 225 -11.18 13.31 -3.04
CA GLN A 225 -10.08 14.08 -2.47
C GLN A 225 -10.53 14.93 -1.28
N TYR A 226 -11.67 15.63 -1.36
CA TYR A 226 -12.20 16.41 -0.23
C TYR A 226 -12.42 15.54 1.01
N VAL A 227 -12.98 14.34 0.83
CA VAL A 227 -13.20 13.38 1.92
C VAL A 227 -11.87 12.86 2.47
N LEU A 228 -10.96 12.41 1.62
CA LEU A 228 -9.68 11.84 2.06
C LEU A 228 -8.79 12.88 2.74
N ASN A 229 -8.86 14.14 2.34
CA ASN A 229 -8.09 15.25 2.93
C ASN A 229 -8.76 15.84 4.19
N ASN A 230 -9.92 15.32 4.60
CA ASN A 230 -10.71 15.83 5.72
C ASN A 230 -11.06 17.33 5.56
N GLU A 231 -11.40 17.78 4.34
CA GLU A 231 -11.79 19.16 4.06
C GLU A 231 -13.23 19.42 4.55
N THR A 232 -13.39 19.73 5.84
CA THR A 232 -14.69 19.91 6.51
C THR A 232 -15.60 20.91 5.80
N ASP A 233 -15.00 21.98 5.25
CA ASP A 233 -15.73 23.07 4.61
C ASP A 233 -16.28 22.66 3.24
N LYS A 234 -15.72 21.60 2.65
CA LYS A 234 -16.13 21.04 1.36
C LYS A 234 -17.08 19.85 1.50
N LEU A 235 -17.19 19.26 2.69
CA LEU A 235 -18.03 18.10 2.94
C LEU A 235 -19.52 18.32 2.62
N PRO A 236 -20.15 19.48 2.91
CA PRO A 236 -21.56 19.70 2.54
C PRO A 236 -21.85 19.52 1.05
N TYR A 237 -20.93 19.90 0.16
CA TYR A 237 -21.09 19.71 -1.29
C TYR A 237 -21.07 18.23 -1.67
N VAL A 238 -20.27 17.41 -0.98
CA VAL A 238 -20.22 15.96 -1.20
C VAL A 238 -21.55 15.32 -0.78
N LEU A 239 -22.10 15.72 0.36
CA LEU A 239 -23.35 15.17 0.88
C LEU A 239 -24.56 15.58 0.02
N GLU A 240 -24.64 16.85 -0.38
CA GLU A 240 -25.67 17.34 -1.31
C GLU A 240 -25.60 16.60 -2.65
N PHE A 241 -24.38 16.40 -3.16
CA PHE A 241 -24.17 15.63 -4.37
C PHE A 241 -24.73 14.20 -4.27
N PHE A 242 -24.50 13.55 -3.13
CA PHE A 242 -25.00 12.21 -2.83
C PHE A 242 -26.52 12.11 -2.70
N GLU A 243 -27.22 13.19 -2.38
CA GLU A 243 -28.69 13.22 -2.38
C GLU A 243 -29.32 12.86 -3.73
N ASN A 244 -28.61 13.17 -4.81
CA ASN A 244 -29.09 13.00 -6.18
C ASN A 244 -28.66 11.68 -6.83
N ILE A 245 -27.83 10.88 -6.15
CA ILE A 245 -27.24 9.65 -6.71
C ILE A 245 -27.68 8.44 -5.89
N PHE A 246 -27.52 8.53 -4.59
CA PHE A 246 -27.81 7.42 -3.71
C PHE A 246 -29.28 7.38 -3.33
N SER A 247 -29.82 6.16 -3.29
CA SER A 247 -31.09 5.88 -2.64
C SER A 247 -31.04 6.28 -1.16
N LYS A 248 -32.21 6.41 -0.53
CA LYS A 248 -32.30 6.78 0.89
C LYS A 248 -31.51 5.83 1.81
N GLU A 249 -31.49 4.54 1.47
CA GLU A 249 -30.77 3.52 2.21
C GLU A 249 -29.25 3.64 2.02
N GLU A 250 -28.79 3.72 0.76
CA GLU A 250 -27.37 3.90 0.43
C GLU A 250 -26.81 5.18 1.07
N ARG A 251 -27.55 6.29 1.06
CA ARG A 251 -27.13 7.55 1.72
C ARG A 251 -26.87 7.38 3.19
N ARG A 252 -27.76 6.70 3.90
CA ARG A 252 -27.64 6.55 5.35
C ARG A 252 -26.37 5.77 5.72
N ILE A 253 -25.98 4.82 4.88
CA ILE A 253 -24.76 4.02 5.02
C ILE A 253 -23.53 4.85 4.61
N VAL A 254 -23.52 5.40 3.39
CA VAL A 254 -22.34 6.06 2.82
C VAL A 254 -22.02 7.37 3.55
N ASN A 255 -23.03 8.20 3.86
CA ASN A 255 -22.81 9.46 4.57
C ASN A 255 -22.22 9.21 5.96
N SER A 256 -22.71 8.22 6.70
CA SER A 256 -22.16 7.90 8.03
C SER A 256 -20.69 7.46 7.99
N LEU A 257 -20.23 6.84 6.90
CA LEU A 257 -18.82 6.47 6.76
C LEU A 257 -17.94 7.69 6.54
N ILE A 258 -18.44 8.67 5.79
CA ILE A 258 -17.71 9.84 5.31
C ILE A 258 -17.78 11.01 6.29
N ASP A 259 -18.91 11.15 6.99
CA ASP A 259 -19.13 12.22 7.95
C ASP A 259 -18.17 12.12 9.14
N ASN A 260 -17.84 13.28 9.69
CA ASN A 260 -17.05 13.40 10.91
C ASN A 260 -17.93 13.25 12.16
N ILE A 261 -18.68 12.15 12.24
CA ILE A 261 -19.48 11.75 13.40
C ILE A 261 -18.71 10.80 14.32
N PRO A 262 -19.04 10.73 15.63
CA PRO A 262 -18.42 9.82 16.57
C PRO A 262 -18.50 8.35 16.13
N ILE A 263 -17.51 7.55 16.54
CA ILE A 263 -17.42 6.13 16.19
C ILE A 263 -18.66 5.37 16.70
N GLU A 264 -19.17 5.74 17.86
CA GLU A 264 -20.35 5.13 18.47
C GLU A 264 -21.58 5.30 17.58
N GLU A 265 -21.77 6.49 17.01
CA GLU A 265 -22.87 6.78 16.08
C GLU A 265 -22.70 5.98 14.78
N LYS A 266 -21.48 5.86 14.25
CA LYS A 266 -21.19 4.99 13.09
C LYS A 266 -21.55 3.52 13.40
N CYS A 267 -21.26 3.04 14.60
CA CYS A 267 -21.61 1.70 15.05
C CYS A 267 -23.12 1.49 15.17
N GLU A 268 -23.89 2.49 15.61
CA GLU A 268 -25.36 2.44 15.63
C GLU A 268 -25.93 2.35 14.22
N VAL A 269 -25.43 3.16 13.28
CA VAL A 269 -25.82 3.06 11.86
C VAL A 269 -25.54 1.66 11.33
N ALA A 270 -24.36 1.09 11.61
CA ALA A 270 -24.01 -0.27 11.20
C ALA A 270 -25.02 -1.32 11.70
N LYS A 271 -25.27 -1.35 13.01
CA LYS A 271 -26.17 -2.33 13.66
C LYS A 271 -27.61 -2.22 13.18
N ASN A 272 -28.04 -1.02 12.78
CA ASN A 272 -29.39 -0.79 12.28
C ASN A 272 -29.60 -1.26 10.83
N HIS A 273 -28.55 -1.39 10.02
CA HIS A 273 -28.65 -1.78 8.60
C HIS A 273 -28.19 -3.20 8.32
N PHE A 274 -27.26 -3.73 9.10
CA PHE A 274 -26.66 -5.03 8.85
C PHE A 274 -26.97 -6.00 9.99
N ASN A 275 -27.68 -7.08 9.67
CA ASN A 275 -28.01 -8.14 10.63
C ASN A 275 -26.81 -9.07 10.90
N ASP A 276 -25.97 -9.31 9.89
CA ASP A 276 -24.82 -10.21 9.96
C ASP A 276 -23.51 -9.41 10.01
N LEU A 277 -23.19 -8.85 11.17
CA LEU A 277 -21.94 -8.14 11.42
C LEU A 277 -21.05 -8.95 12.37
N THR A 278 -19.75 -8.99 12.09
CA THR A 278 -18.76 -9.40 13.10
C THR A 278 -18.69 -8.31 14.18
N THR A 279 -19.38 -8.53 15.30
CA THR A 279 -19.45 -7.56 16.41
C THR A 279 -18.48 -7.88 17.54
N ASN A 280 -17.96 -9.11 17.62
CA ASN A 280 -17.02 -9.51 18.66
C ASN A 280 -15.57 -9.24 18.22
N ILE A 281 -14.85 -8.43 18.99
CA ILE A 281 -13.44 -8.11 18.73
C ILE A 281 -12.53 -9.35 18.68
N ASN A 282 -12.76 -10.37 19.50
CA ASN A 282 -11.96 -11.60 19.50
C ASN A 282 -12.22 -12.45 18.26
N GLN A 283 -13.43 -12.39 17.70
CA GLN A 283 -13.71 -13.02 16.41
C GLN A 283 -13.02 -12.25 15.28
N PHE A 284 -13.12 -10.91 15.29
CA PHE A 284 -12.51 -10.05 14.29
C PHE A 284 -10.97 -10.19 14.26
N LEU A 285 -10.33 -10.02 15.41
CA LEU A 285 -8.88 -10.19 15.57
C LEU A 285 -8.45 -11.65 15.37
N GLY A 286 -9.33 -12.60 15.70
CA GLY A 286 -9.15 -14.01 15.34
C GLY A 286 -8.95 -14.24 13.84
N TYR A 287 -9.64 -13.48 12.98
CA TYR A 287 -9.37 -13.52 11.55
C TYR A 287 -8.00 -12.92 11.19
N TYR A 288 -7.55 -11.88 11.89
CA TYR A 288 -6.29 -11.19 11.61
C TYR A 288 -5.08 -12.05 11.94
N ILE A 289 -5.08 -12.68 13.12
CA ILE A 289 -4.00 -13.55 13.58
C ILE A 289 -3.89 -14.86 12.78
N ALA A 290 -4.99 -15.31 12.17
CA ALA A 290 -5.02 -16.47 11.29
C ALA A 290 -4.56 -16.16 9.85
N THR A 291 -4.26 -14.90 9.52
CA THR A 291 -3.76 -14.55 8.19
C THR A 291 -2.25 -14.71 8.07
N ILE A 292 -1.75 -14.67 6.83
CA ILE A 292 -0.31 -14.55 6.52
C ILE A 292 0.17 -13.10 6.45
N GLN A 293 -0.68 -12.12 6.80
CA GLN A 293 -0.32 -10.70 6.71
C GLN A 293 0.45 -10.29 7.95
N GLU A 294 1.78 -10.23 7.83
CA GLU A 294 2.75 -9.91 8.88
C GLU A 294 2.25 -8.87 9.88
N LEU A 295 1.85 -7.68 9.40
CA LEU A 295 1.42 -6.60 10.28
C LEU A 295 0.16 -6.93 11.09
N LYS A 296 -0.83 -7.58 10.47
CA LYS A 296 -2.08 -7.96 11.14
C LYS A 296 -1.81 -8.97 12.24
N VAL A 297 -0.95 -9.94 11.94
CA VAL A 297 -0.53 -10.97 12.89
C VAL A 297 0.23 -10.33 14.04
N ALA A 298 1.24 -9.50 13.76
CA ALA A 298 2.06 -8.83 14.75
C ALA A 298 1.23 -7.96 15.72
N LEU A 299 0.42 -7.03 15.22
CA LEU A 299 -0.38 -6.14 16.07
C LEU A 299 -1.47 -6.89 16.84
N THR A 300 -2.02 -7.96 16.26
CA THR A 300 -3.01 -8.80 16.96
C THR A 300 -2.36 -9.64 18.06
N LEU A 301 -1.17 -10.17 17.82
CA LEU A 301 -0.38 -10.90 18.82
C LEU A 301 -0.03 -9.99 20.00
N ASP A 302 0.49 -8.80 19.71
CA ASP A 302 0.81 -7.82 20.75
C ASP A 302 -0.41 -7.46 21.60
N TYR A 303 -1.55 -7.15 20.95
CA TYR A 303 -2.82 -6.91 21.63
C TYR A 303 -3.25 -8.11 22.48
N ALA A 304 -3.17 -9.33 21.94
CA ALA A 304 -3.60 -10.53 22.64
C ALA A 304 -2.71 -10.86 23.85
N PHE A 305 -1.39 -10.67 23.74
CA PHE A 305 -0.47 -10.90 24.86
C PHE A 305 -0.65 -9.87 25.98
N ARG A 306 -0.74 -8.58 25.65
CA ARG A 306 -0.96 -7.51 26.65
C ARG A 306 -2.25 -7.71 27.44
N ASN A 307 -3.31 -8.17 26.77
CA ASN A 307 -4.61 -8.42 27.40
C ASN A 307 -4.79 -9.85 27.93
N ASN A 308 -3.76 -10.72 27.85
CA ASN A 308 -3.83 -12.15 28.17
C ASN A 308 -5.05 -12.87 27.53
N ASN A 309 -5.35 -12.51 26.27
CA ASN A 309 -6.57 -12.91 25.58
C ASN A 309 -6.38 -14.27 24.88
N GLN A 310 -6.69 -15.35 25.61
CA GLN A 310 -6.55 -16.71 25.10
C GLN A 310 -7.43 -17.01 23.88
N GLU A 311 -8.62 -16.41 23.79
CA GLU A 311 -9.57 -16.68 22.70
C GLU A 311 -9.00 -16.26 21.32
N ILE A 312 -8.22 -15.18 21.28
CA ILE A 312 -7.54 -14.75 20.06
C ILE A 312 -6.37 -15.68 19.75
N LEU A 313 -5.54 -16.01 20.76
CA LEU A 313 -4.36 -16.86 20.58
C LEU A 313 -4.70 -18.29 20.16
N GLU A 314 -5.85 -18.83 20.58
CA GLU A 314 -6.33 -20.15 20.14
C GLU A 314 -6.70 -20.19 18.65
N LYS A 315 -6.95 -19.03 18.02
CA LYS A 315 -7.25 -18.93 16.57
C LYS A 315 -6.00 -18.75 15.73
N ALA A 316 -4.83 -18.60 16.34
CA ALA A 316 -3.56 -18.40 15.64
C ALA A 316 -3.08 -19.67 14.94
N ASN A 317 -2.63 -19.53 13.69
CA ASN A 317 -1.97 -20.62 12.98
C ASN A 317 -0.44 -20.53 13.17
N TRP A 318 0.04 -20.98 14.33
CA TRP A 318 1.45 -20.90 14.72
C TRP A 318 2.45 -21.58 13.77
N ASN A 319 2.01 -22.51 12.92
CA ASN A 319 2.88 -23.18 11.95
C ASN A 319 2.98 -22.41 10.61
N GLU A 320 2.09 -21.44 10.39
CA GLU A 320 2.00 -20.65 9.15
C GLU A 320 2.31 -19.16 9.41
N PHE A 321 2.82 -18.82 10.59
CA PHE A 321 3.23 -17.44 10.85
C PHE A 321 4.34 -17.05 9.87
N PRO A 322 4.27 -15.82 9.32
CA PRO A 322 5.36 -15.29 8.51
C PRO A 322 6.67 -15.27 9.30
N ASP A 323 7.76 -15.73 8.68
CA ASP A 323 9.09 -15.56 9.24
C ASP A 323 9.46 -14.07 9.20
N SER A 324 9.23 -13.39 10.31
CA SER A 324 9.30 -11.93 10.38
C SER A 324 9.92 -11.47 11.69
N PHE A 325 10.84 -10.51 11.59
CA PHE A 325 11.53 -9.97 12.76
C PHE A 325 10.55 -9.36 13.77
N ILE A 326 9.52 -8.63 13.31
CA ILE A 326 8.58 -7.97 14.21
C ILE A 326 7.76 -8.95 15.06
N ILE A 327 7.33 -10.07 14.47
CA ILE A 327 6.63 -11.13 15.21
C ILE A 327 7.55 -11.72 16.28
N LYS A 328 8.81 -12.01 15.92
CA LYS A 328 9.80 -12.54 16.86
C LYS A 328 10.16 -11.54 17.96
N ASP A 329 10.31 -10.26 17.63
CA ASP A 329 10.57 -9.15 18.58
C ASP A 329 9.44 -9.06 19.62
N ILE A 330 8.18 -9.06 19.18
CA ILE A 330 6.99 -9.05 20.05
C ILE A 330 6.97 -10.28 20.97
N ILE A 331 7.08 -11.49 20.41
CA ILE A 331 7.04 -12.74 21.18
C ILE A 331 8.17 -12.78 22.22
N THR A 332 9.39 -12.39 21.83
CA THR A 332 10.55 -12.42 22.72
C THR A 332 10.41 -11.43 23.87
N ARG A 333 9.93 -10.21 23.61
CA ARG A 333 9.70 -9.20 24.67
C ARG A 333 8.63 -9.63 25.64
N HIS A 334 7.50 -10.16 25.14
CA HIS A 334 6.44 -10.68 26.00
C HIS A 334 6.89 -11.91 26.80
N ALA A 335 7.69 -12.80 26.22
CA ALA A 335 8.24 -13.97 26.93
C ALA A 335 9.20 -13.59 28.06
N LYS A 336 9.98 -12.52 27.89
CA LYS A 336 10.84 -11.97 28.96
C LYS A 336 10.04 -11.33 30.09
N ASN A 337 8.96 -10.62 29.77
CA ASN A 337 8.16 -9.89 30.76
C ASN A 337 7.15 -10.78 31.50
N ASN A 338 6.56 -11.77 30.81
CA ASN A 338 5.49 -12.64 31.33
C ASN A 338 5.66 -14.11 30.88
N PRO A 339 6.69 -14.84 31.35
CA PRO A 339 7.00 -16.19 30.87
C PRO A 339 5.85 -17.20 31.07
N ASP A 340 5.12 -17.11 32.18
CA ASP A 340 4.10 -18.10 32.55
C ASP A 340 2.88 -18.11 31.60
N SER A 341 2.52 -16.97 31.02
CA SER A 341 1.38 -16.86 30.09
C SER A 341 1.68 -17.44 28.71
N LEU A 342 2.97 -17.62 28.38
CA LEU A 342 3.43 -18.01 27.05
C LEU A 342 3.82 -19.48 26.94
N ASN A 343 4.05 -20.17 28.07
CA ASN A 343 4.43 -21.59 28.12
C ASN A 343 3.45 -22.56 27.43
N ARG A 344 2.20 -22.13 27.19
CA ARG A 344 1.17 -22.93 26.50
C ARG A 344 1.33 -22.91 24.97
N TRP A 345 2.07 -21.97 24.42
CA TRP A 345 2.15 -21.71 22.98
C TRP A 345 3.49 -22.16 22.39
N PRO A 346 3.54 -22.60 21.12
CA PRO A 346 4.77 -23.02 20.44
C PRO A 346 5.62 -21.81 20.04
N ILE A 347 6.11 -21.05 21.02
CA ILE A 347 6.84 -19.79 20.81
C ILE A 347 8.34 -19.97 20.59
N ASN A 348 8.89 -21.15 20.90
CA ASN A 348 10.35 -21.37 20.92
C ASN A 348 11.01 -21.10 19.57
N ASP A 349 10.31 -21.39 18.47
CA ASP A 349 10.80 -21.14 17.09
C ASP A 349 10.80 -19.65 16.72
N TYR A 350 10.21 -18.79 17.57
CA TYR A 350 10.03 -17.36 17.35
C TYR A 350 10.82 -16.48 18.33
N LEU A 351 11.72 -17.06 19.14
CA LEU A 351 12.54 -16.30 20.07
C LEU A 351 13.78 -15.73 19.37
N LEU A 352 14.03 -14.44 19.58
CA LEU A 352 15.26 -13.76 19.19
C LEU A 352 16.35 -13.97 20.25
N ASP A 353 17.60 -13.93 19.79
CA ASP A 353 18.76 -13.88 20.69
C ASP A 353 18.80 -12.55 21.44
N SER A 354 19.39 -12.55 22.64
CA SER A 354 19.43 -11.36 23.49
C SER A 354 20.17 -10.17 22.88
N ASN A 355 21.12 -10.41 21.99
CA ASN A 355 21.87 -9.38 21.24
C ASN A 355 21.07 -8.77 20.07
N GLN A 356 19.94 -9.36 19.69
CA GLN A 356 19.07 -8.84 18.63
C GLN A 356 17.98 -7.92 19.16
N LEU A 357 17.77 -7.87 20.48
CA LEU A 357 16.81 -6.99 21.12
C LEU A 357 17.45 -5.64 21.45
N THR A 358 16.99 -4.60 20.76
CA THR A 358 17.36 -3.21 21.03
C THR A 358 16.52 -2.62 22.17
N MET A 359 16.84 -1.40 22.63
CA MET A 359 16.11 -0.75 23.74
C MET A 359 14.63 -0.58 23.37
N TYR A 360 14.36 0.00 22.21
CA TYR A 360 13.01 0.15 21.67
C TYR A 360 12.64 -1.02 20.76
N SER A 361 11.44 -1.56 20.94
CA SER A 361 10.83 -2.50 20.00
C SER A 361 10.58 -1.87 18.65
N THR A 362 10.39 -2.72 17.64
CA THR A 362 10.02 -2.28 16.28
C THR A 362 8.72 -1.47 16.29
N LEU A 363 7.76 -1.84 17.14
CA LEU A 363 6.49 -1.13 17.29
C LEU A 363 6.66 0.25 17.95
N GLU A 364 7.49 0.34 19.00
CA GLU A 364 7.79 1.61 19.67
C GLU A 364 8.52 2.58 18.73
N LYS A 365 9.51 2.08 17.96
CA LYS A 365 10.17 2.86 16.91
C LYS A 365 9.17 3.35 15.87
N ALA A 366 8.27 2.49 15.38
CA ALA A 366 7.24 2.88 14.41
C ALA A 366 6.28 3.95 14.97
N MET A 367 5.96 3.89 16.26
CA MET A 367 5.17 4.91 16.96
C MET A 367 5.89 6.26 17.05
N ILE A 368 7.17 6.25 17.40
CA ILE A 368 8.01 7.45 17.41
C ILE A 368 8.10 8.05 16.00
N LEU A 369 8.31 7.22 14.98
CA LEU A 369 8.31 7.69 13.59
C LEU A 369 6.95 8.29 13.21
N LYS A 370 5.84 7.70 13.63
CA LYS A 370 4.50 8.22 13.32
C LYS A 370 4.26 9.62 13.89
N SER A 371 4.85 9.98 15.03
CA SER A 371 4.72 11.32 15.62
C SER A 371 5.56 12.38 14.93
N VAL A 372 6.51 11.99 14.08
CA VAL A 372 7.34 12.89 13.28
C VAL A 372 6.58 13.31 12.02
N ASP A 373 6.45 14.62 11.79
CA ASP A 373 5.73 15.18 10.63
C ASP A 373 6.12 14.57 9.27
N LEU A 374 7.41 14.27 9.07
CA LEU A 374 7.93 13.68 7.84
C LEU A 374 7.29 12.32 7.52
N PHE A 375 6.97 11.56 8.57
CA PHE A 375 6.52 10.18 8.52
C PHE A 375 5.04 10.03 8.88
N ALA A 376 4.39 11.09 9.37
CA ALA A 376 3.00 11.08 9.83
C ALA A 376 2.01 10.60 8.76
N SER A 377 2.26 10.88 7.48
CA SER A 377 1.38 10.47 6.37
C SER A 377 1.61 9.03 5.89
N ILE A 378 2.70 8.38 6.32
CA ILE A 378 3.09 7.06 5.86
C ILE A 378 2.23 5.98 6.56
N PRO A 379 1.75 4.95 5.83
CA PRO A 379 0.99 3.85 6.43
C PRO A 379 1.78 3.06 7.48
N SER A 380 1.11 2.51 8.50
CA SER A 380 1.77 1.79 9.61
C SER A 380 2.65 0.62 9.14
N GLN A 381 2.24 -0.10 8.09
CA GLN A 381 3.03 -1.19 7.50
C GLN A 381 4.38 -0.71 6.97
N GLU A 382 4.39 0.47 6.39
CA GLU A 382 5.58 1.04 5.80
C GLU A 382 6.47 1.69 6.85
N LEU A 383 5.88 2.27 7.90
CA LEU A 383 6.64 2.76 9.06
C LEU A 383 7.39 1.67 9.81
N ILE A 384 6.84 0.44 9.85
CA ILE A 384 7.53 -0.69 10.47
C ILE A 384 8.79 -1.06 9.69
N ARG A 385 8.77 -0.96 8.36
CA ARG A 385 9.98 -1.16 7.55
C ARG A 385 11.03 -0.09 7.87
N VAL A 386 10.60 1.16 7.98
CA VAL A 386 11.50 2.27 8.37
C VAL A 386 12.04 2.05 9.79
N ALA A 387 11.21 1.58 10.72
CA ALA A 387 11.63 1.26 12.08
C ALA A 387 12.67 0.14 12.17
N GLN A 388 12.63 -0.84 11.26
CA GLN A 388 13.58 -1.95 11.20
C GLN A 388 14.98 -1.50 10.75
N ILE A 389 15.08 -0.48 9.89
CA ILE A 389 16.38 0.08 9.46
C ILE A 389 16.89 1.21 10.38
N ALA A 390 16.10 1.59 11.38
CA ALA A 390 16.45 2.66 12.30
C ALA A 390 17.33 2.15 13.44
N GLU A 391 18.57 2.61 13.47
CA GLU A 391 19.58 2.25 14.47
C GLU A 391 19.45 3.13 15.71
N GLU A 392 19.59 2.55 16.89
CA GLU A 392 19.56 3.30 18.16
C GLU A 392 20.96 3.79 18.52
N GLU A 393 21.12 5.08 18.75
CA GLU A 393 22.36 5.68 19.24
C GLU A 393 22.10 6.52 20.50
N GLU A 394 22.85 6.25 21.57
CA GLU A 394 22.75 6.95 22.84
C GLU A 394 23.88 7.96 23.00
N TYR A 395 23.55 9.16 23.48
CA TYR A 395 24.47 10.25 23.64
C TYR A 395 24.32 10.98 24.98
N GLN A 396 25.46 11.38 25.53
CA GLN A 396 25.54 12.15 26.77
C GLN A 396 25.47 13.67 26.50
N PRO A 397 24.98 14.48 27.46
CA PRO A 397 24.96 15.94 27.35
C PRO A 397 26.32 16.53 26.98
N GLY A 398 26.33 17.51 26.07
CA GLY A 398 27.54 18.18 25.58
C GLY A 398 28.20 17.47 24.39
N THR A 399 27.72 16.31 23.97
CA THR A 399 28.23 15.62 22.76
C THR A 399 27.86 16.42 21.51
N SER A 400 28.85 16.71 20.65
CA SER A 400 28.61 17.30 19.32
C SER A 400 28.30 16.18 18.34
N LEU A 401 27.10 16.20 17.75
CA LEU A 401 26.65 15.21 16.75
C LEU A 401 27.25 15.52 15.37
N CYS A 402 27.19 16.78 14.95
CA CYS A 402 27.83 17.26 13.72
C CYS A 402 28.03 18.78 13.79
N LYS A 403 28.87 19.29 12.89
CA LYS A 403 29.14 20.71 12.71
C LYS A 403 28.57 21.23 11.40
N GLU A 404 28.34 22.54 11.35
CA GLU A 404 28.00 23.20 10.09
C GLU A 404 29.10 22.96 9.04
N GLY A 405 28.69 22.55 7.83
CA GLY A 405 29.59 22.23 6.72
C GLY A 405 30.09 20.78 6.69
N ASP A 406 29.82 19.97 7.71
CA ASP A 406 30.12 18.54 7.67
C ASP A 406 29.27 17.85 6.58
N PHE A 407 29.81 16.81 5.96
CA PHE A 407 29.01 15.96 5.07
C PHE A 407 27.99 15.18 5.90
N GLY A 408 26.72 15.19 5.48
CA GLY A 408 25.65 14.46 6.15
C GLY A 408 25.12 13.32 5.29
N ASP A 409 25.20 12.10 5.79
CA ASP A 409 24.74 10.86 5.13
C ASP A 409 23.63 10.16 5.93
N CYS A 410 23.03 10.85 6.89
CA CYS A 410 22.00 10.30 7.76
C CYS A 410 21.06 11.39 8.31
N MET A 411 19.91 10.94 8.77
CA MET A 411 19.01 11.73 9.62
C MET A 411 18.90 11.12 11.01
N TYR A 412 18.54 11.95 11.99
CA TYR A 412 18.27 11.52 13.35
C TYR A 412 16.85 11.91 13.77
N ILE A 413 16.13 10.95 14.35
CA ILE A 413 14.87 11.18 15.05
C ILE A 413 15.14 11.13 16.54
N ILE A 414 14.62 12.10 17.30
CA ILE A 414 14.80 12.17 18.74
C ILE A 414 13.76 11.25 19.40
N ALA A 415 14.19 10.07 19.88
CA ALA A 415 13.33 9.13 20.60
C ALA A 415 13.11 9.59 22.05
N ASN A 416 14.15 10.14 22.67
CA ASN A 416 14.15 10.72 24.01
C ASN A 416 15.28 11.74 24.14
N GLY A 417 15.13 12.73 25.02
CA GLY A 417 16.15 13.76 25.28
C GLY A 417 15.98 15.03 24.45
N LYS A 418 17.08 15.77 24.27
CA LYS A 418 17.08 17.11 23.65
C LYS A 418 18.33 17.37 22.82
N VAL A 419 18.13 17.97 21.65
CA VAL A 419 19.18 18.36 20.70
C VAL A 419 19.09 19.85 20.42
N LYS A 420 20.19 20.55 20.61
CA LYS A 420 20.34 21.97 20.31
C LYS A 420 20.86 22.15 18.88
N VAL A 421 20.12 22.90 18.07
CA VAL A 421 20.54 23.35 16.73
C VAL A 421 21.04 24.78 16.82
N HIS A 422 22.28 25.05 16.40
CA HIS A 422 22.89 26.38 16.53
C HIS A 422 23.87 26.72 15.40
N LYS A 423 24.22 28.00 15.27
CA LYS A 423 25.34 28.46 14.42
C LYS A 423 26.29 29.29 15.26
N GLY A 424 27.47 28.75 15.56
CA GLY A 424 28.35 29.34 16.56
C GLY A 424 27.62 29.48 17.91
N ASP A 425 27.63 30.68 18.50
CA ASP A 425 26.98 30.92 19.79
C ASP A 425 25.45 31.13 19.71
N ARG A 426 24.89 31.30 18.50
CA ARG A 426 23.48 31.59 18.30
C ARG A 426 22.67 30.30 18.22
N THR A 427 21.86 30.02 19.24
CA THR A 427 20.84 28.97 19.21
C THR A 427 19.75 29.32 18.19
N LEU A 428 19.49 28.41 17.26
CA LEU A 428 18.39 28.55 16.29
C LEU A 428 17.11 27.93 16.84
N VAL A 429 17.20 26.70 17.34
CA VAL A 429 16.08 25.95 17.93
C VAL A 429 16.62 24.86 18.88
N GLU A 430 15.85 24.51 19.90
CA GLU A 430 16.05 23.30 20.69
C GLU A 430 14.92 22.33 20.37
N LEU A 431 15.29 21.09 20.05
CA LEU A 431 14.38 20.05 19.59
C LEU A 431 14.34 18.94 20.64
N GLU A 432 13.16 18.35 20.82
CA GLU A 432 12.89 17.30 21.80
C GLU A 432 12.24 16.07 21.15
N LYS A 433 11.79 15.11 21.96
CA LYS A 433 11.15 13.87 21.49
C LYS A 433 10.11 14.13 20.41
N GLY A 434 10.17 13.36 19.32
CA GLY A 434 9.26 13.48 18.17
C GLY A 434 9.69 14.50 17.12
N ALA A 435 10.78 15.24 17.35
CA ALA A 435 11.45 16.03 16.32
C ALA A 435 12.54 15.22 15.62
N PHE A 436 13.02 15.75 14.49
CA PHE A 436 14.07 15.17 13.68
C PHE A 436 15.04 16.24 13.19
N VAL A 437 16.26 15.82 12.85
CA VAL A 437 17.34 16.68 12.33
C VAL A 437 18.07 15.98 11.20
N GLY A 438 18.65 16.77 10.30
CA GLY A 438 19.47 16.24 9.20
C GLY A 438 18.67 15.73 8.00
N ASP A 439 17.42 16.16 7.86
CA ASP A 439 16.52 15.80 6.75
C ASP A 439 16.95 16.36 5.41
N MET A 440 17.50 17.57 5.39
CA MET A 440 18.03 18.18 4.17
C MET A 440 19.14 17.30 3.58
N ALA A 441 20.19 17.02 4.37
CA ALA A 441 21.33 16.21 3.93
C ALA A 441 20.93 14.81 3.43
N LEU A 442 19.86 14.22 3.98
CA LEU A 442 19.31 12.94 3.51
C LEU A 442 18.72 13.04 2.09
N LEU A 443 18.12 14.18 1.73
CA LEU A 443 17.35 14.35 0.49
C LEU A 443 18.11 15.07 -0.62
N ASP A 444 18.95 16.06 -0.29
CA ASP A 444 19.63 16.93 -1.26
C ASP A 444 21.17 16.77 -1.29
N GLN A 445 21.75 15.98 -0.39
CA GLN A 445 23.20 15.78 -0.23
C GLN A 445 23.99 17.09 0.03
N GLU A 446 23.32 18.14 0.49
CA GLU A 446 23.99 19.36 0.91
C GLU A 446 24.68 19.17 2.27
N PRO A 447 25.80 19.88 2.54
CA PRO A 447 26.44 19.85 3.85
C PRO A 447 25.48 20.26 4.98
N ARG A 448 25.78 19.80 6.20
CA ARG A 448 25.01 20.15 7.40
C ARG A 448 24.86 21.67 7.51
N SER A 449 23.61 22.13 7.61
CA SER A 449 23.28 23.56 7.57
C SER A 449 23.50 24.30 8.88
N ALA A 450 23.71 23.57 10.00
CA ALA A 450 23.92 24.10 11.34
C ALA A 450 24.64 23.06 12.23
N ASP A 451 25.20 23.51 13.35
CA ASP A 451 25.78 22.66 14.39
C ASP A 451 24.68 21.95 15.21
N LEU A 452 24.92 20.69 15.57
CA LEU A 452 24.05 19.89 16.43
C LEU A 452 24.80 19.46 17.69
N THR A 453 24.29 19.85 18.86
CA THR A 453 24.86 19.47 20.17
C THR A 453 23.78 18.90 21.07
N ILE A 454 24.07 17.79 21.75
CA ILE A 454 23.18 17.14 22.71
C ILE A 454 23.08 18.00 23.97
N SER A 455 21.86 18.39 24.38
CA SER A 455 21.64 19.24 25.57
C SER A 455 21.16 18.46 26.81
N ALA A 456 20.66 17.25 26.63
CA ALA A 456 20.28 16.32 27.71
C ALA A 456 20.66 14.87 27.33
N GLU A 457 20.63 13.91 28.26
CA GLU A 457 20.80 12.49 27.90
C GLU A 457 19.77 12.11 26.82
N THR A 458 20.26 11.64 25.68
CA THR A 458 19.46 11.59 24.44
C THR A 458 19.66 10.26 23.74
N THR A 459 18.55 9.67 23.33
CA THR A 459 18.53 8.50 22.44
C THR A 459 17.97 8.92 21.09
N LEU A 460 18.72 8.63 20.04
CA LEU A 460 18.36 8.94 18.66
C LEU A 460 18.08 7.66 17.89
N LEU A 461 17.11 7.74 16.98
CA LEU A 461 16.96 6.77 15.89
C LEU A 461 17.65 7.34 14.67
N LYS A 462 18.79 6.74 14.29
CA LYS A 462 19.55 7.09 13.11
C LYS A 462 19.06 6.29 11.92
N ILE A 463 18.83 6.97 10.81
CA ILE A 463 18.52 6.36 9.53
C ILE A 463 19.56 6.84 8.53
N SER A 464 20.36 5.91 7.99
CA SER A 464 21.34 6.22 6.96
C SER A 464 20.66 6.49 5.62
N GLN A 465 21.29 7.31 4.78
CA GLN A 465 20.80 7.65 3.44
C GLN A 465 20.67 6.41 2.56
N ASP A 466 21.67 5.53 2.58
CA ASP A 466 21.67 4.30 1.77
C ASP A 466 20.48 3.40 2.13
N ALA A 467 20.27 3.14 3.42
CA ALA A 467 19.14 2.31 3.88
C ALA A 467 17.80 2.97 3.56
N PHE A 468 17.71 4.30 3.70
CA PHE A 468 16.49 5.04 3.36
C PHE A 468 16.18 5.00 1.86
N TYR A 469 17.19 5.16 1.01
CA TYR A 469 17.05 5.14 -0.45
C TYR A 469 16.72 3.74 -0.96
N GLU A 470 17.35 2.70 -0.42
CA GLU A 470 17.02 1.32 -0.73
C GLU A 470 15.55 1.02 -0.38
N LEU A 471 15.12 1.46 0.78
CA LEU A 471 13.75 1.29 1.25
C LEU A 471 12.74 2.08 0.40
N MET A 472 13.05 3.31 0.00
CA MET A 472 12.23 4.08 -0.93
C MET A 472 12.18 3.47 -2.34
N SER A 473 13.28 2.91 -2.84
CA SER A 473 13.35 2.29 -4.16
C SER A 473 12.45 1.06 -4.27
N SER A 474 12.27 0.34 -3.16
CA SER A 474 11.41 -0.83 -3.05
C SER A 474 9.99 -0.50 -2.61
N ASN A 475 9.70 0.76 -2.22
CA ASN A 475 8.43 1.14 -1.63
C ASN A 475 7.90 2.53 -2.03
N PHE A 476 7.01 2.52 -3.02
CA PHE A 476 6.43 3.74 -3.57
C PHE A 476 5.52 4.52 -2.58
N GLU A 477 4.89 3.83 -1.62
CA GLU A 477 4.01 4.48 -0.62
C GLU A 477 4.81 5.41 0.31
N ILE A 478 6.04 5.02 0.65
CA ILE A 478 6.95 5.81 1.48
C ILE A 478 7.40 7.06 0.73
N MET A 479 7.86 6.87 -0.52
CA MET A 479 8.23 7.98 -1.41
C MET A 479 7.07 8.98 -1.55
N ASN A 480 5.86 8.50 -1.81
CA ASN A 480 4.67 9.36 -1.93
C ASN A 480 4.34 10.10 -0.64
N GLY A 481 4.47 9.45 0.52
CA GLY A 481 4.26 10.10 1.81
C GLY A 481 5.21 11.28 2.01
N ILE A 482 6.49 11.08 1.72
CA ILE A 482 7.52 12.11 1.81
C ILE A 482 7.26 13.25 0.82
N LEU A 483 7.00 12.93 -0.46
CA LEU A 483 6.70 13.93 -1.49
C LEU A 483 5.48 14.78 -1.13
N LYS A 484 4.45 14.19 -0.53
CA LYS A 484 3.26 14.92 -0.04
C LYS A 484 3.63 15.92 1.05
N ILE A 485 4.46 15.53 2.02
CA ILE A 485 4.89 16.42 3.11
C ILE A 485 5.75 17.56 2.57
N ILE A 486 6.73 17.28 1.71
CA ILE A 486 7.57 18.31 1.09
C ILE A 486 6.71 19.29 0.28
N SER A 487 5.78 18.77 -0.54
CA SER A 487 4.86 19.60 -1.32
C SER A 487 3.95 20.45 -0.44
N SER A 488 3.49 19.92 0.71
CA SER A 488 2.70 20.67 1.69
C SER A 488 3.52 21.80 2.29
N ARG A 489 4.73 21.51 2.76
CA ARG A 489 5.64 22.52 3.34
C ARG A 489 5.97 23.62 2.34
N LEU A 490 6.18 23.28 1.07
CA LEU A 490 6.42 24.26 0.01
C LEU A 490 5.21 25.17 -0.18
N ARG A 491 3.99 24.62 -0.22
CA ARG A 491 2.76 25.41 -0.31
C ARG A 491 2.58 26.32 0.90
N ASP A 492 2.85 25.83 2.11
CA ASP A 492 2.73 26.62 3.33
C ASP A 492 3.76 27.77 3.37
N ALA A 493 4.97 27.53 2.86
CA ALA A 493 5.98 28.57 2.70
C ALA A 493 5.58 29.61 1.65
N GLN A 494 5.01 29.18 0.53
CA GLN A 494 4.50 30.07 -0.52
C GLN A 494 3.28 30.89 -0.09
N ALA A 495 2.38 30.32 0.72
CA ALA A 495 1.21 31.02 1.23
C ALA A 495 1.56 32.10 2.29
N LYS A 496 2.78 32.04 2.85
CA LYS A 496 3.31 33.01 3.81
C LYS A 496 4.11 34.14 3.13
N LEU A 497 4.37 34.04 1.83
CA LEU A 497 4.96 35.09 0.99
C LEU A 497 3.83 35.94 0.39
#